data_AF-A0A382PST9-F1
#
_entry.id   AF-A0A382PST9-F1
#
_cell.length_a   1.000
_cell.length_b   1.000
_cell.length_c   1.000
_cell.angle_alpha   90.00
_cell.angle_beta   90.00
_cell.angle_gamma   90.00
#
_symmetry.space_group_name_H-M   'P 1'
#
loop_
_entity.id
_entity.type
_entity.pdbx_description
1 polymer ?
#
loop_
_entity_poly.entity_id
_entity_poly.type
_entity_poly.pdbx_seq_one_letter_code
_entity_poly.pdbx_strand_id
1 'polypeptide(L)' 'MALSRYLDDKQLILLKQGKGFFHIGGSGHEAAGMAAALAFKPRFDYAYPYYREQAFCLGWGMTSR' A
#
# COMPACT_ATOMS: atom_id res chain seq x y z
N MET A 1 -1.36 -4.14 7.96
CA MET A 1 0.06 -3.73 8.09
C MET A 1 1.03 -4.75 7.50
N ALA A 2 1.09 -6.00 8.00
CA ALA A 2 2.06 -7.02 7.54
C ALA A 2 2.03 -7.29 6.02
N LEU A 3 0.84 -7.41 5.42
CA LEU A 3 0.71 -7.58 3.97
C LEU A 3 1.34 -6.42 3.18
N SER A 4 1.16 -5.17 3.63
CA SER A 4 1.79 -4.01 2.99
C SER A 4 3.31 -4.10 3.04
N ARG A 5 3.89 -4.50 4.17
CA ARG A 5 5.34 -4.68 4.28
C ARG A 5 5.84 -5.77 3.33
N TYR A 6 5.19 -6.93 3.34
CA TYR A 6 5.57 -8.05 2.48
C TYR A 6 5.54 -7.69 0.99
N LEU A 7 4.50 -6.96 0.56
CA LEU A 7 4.39 -6.51 -0.82
C LEU A 7 5.45 -5.48 -1.18
N ASP A 8 5.78 -4.55 -0.29
CA ASP A 8 6.85 -3.55 -0.50
C ASP A 8 8.19 -4.25 -0.77
N ASP A 9 8.55 -5.20 0.09
CA ASP A 9 9.78 -5.99 -0.05
C ASP A 9 9.76 -6.82 -1.34
N LYS A 10 8.60 -7.43 -1.67
CA LYS A 10 8.44 -8.24 -2.88
C LYS A 10 8.55 -7.42 -4.15
N GLN A 11 7.98 -6.22 -4.19
CA GLN A 11 8.07 -5.31 -5.33
C GLN A 11 9.52 -4.87 -5.56
N LEU A 12 10.28 -4.58 -4.51
CA LEU A 12 11.70 -4.28 -4.62
C LEU A 12 12.49 -5.48 -5.19
N ILE A 13 12.16 -6.71 -4.79
CA ILE A 13 12.75 -7.92 -5.37
C ILE A 13 12.41 -8.02 -6.87
N LEU A 14 11.16 -7.77 -7.26
CA LEU A 14 10.73 -7.82 -8.66
C LEU A 14 11.44 -6.76 -9.50
N LEU A 15 11.64 -5.54 -8.99
CA LEU A 15 12.43 -4.50 -9.64
C LEU A 15 13.87 -4.99 -9.90
N LYS A 16 14.52 -5.55 -8.88
CA LYS A 16 15.89 -6.08 -9.01
C LYS A 16 16.00 -7.25 -9.99
N GLN A 17 14.92 -8.01 -10.18
CA GLN A 17 14.82 -9.08 -11.18
C GLN A 17 14.50 -8.59 -12.59
N GLY A 18 14.32 -7.27 -12.80
CA GLY A 18 13.86 -6.71 -14.07
C GLY A 18 12.41 -7.06 -14.41
N LYS A 19 11.63 -7.52 -13.43
CA LYS A 19 10.20 -7.88 -13.57
C LYS A 19 9.25 -6.75 -13.16
N GLY A 20 9.79 -5.62 -12.75
CA GLY A 20 9.09 -4.36 -12.54
C GLY A 20 9.91 -3.22 -13.11
N PHE A 21 9.26 -2.18 -13.61
CA PHE A 21 9.94 -1.03 -14.23
C PHE A 21 10.25 0.08 -13.23
N PHE A 22 9.52 0.12 -12.11
CA PHE A 22 9.59 1.18 -11.13
C PHE A 22 9.06 0.70 -9.77
N HIS A 23 9.59 1.25 -8.67
CA HIS A 23 9.15 0.94 -7.31
C HIS A 23 9.33 2.17 -6.41
N ILE A 24 8.34 2.45 -5.58
CA ILE A 24 8.42 3.42 -4.49
C ILE A 24 8.05 2.71 -3.20
N GLY A 25 8.99 2.70 -2.24
CA GLY A 25 8.80 2.03 -0.96
C GLY A 25 7.72 2.68 -0.10
N GLY A 26 6.73 1.91 0.35
CA GLY A 26 5.76 2.30 1.38
C GLY A 26 6.21 1.96 2.81
N SER A 27 7.40 1.37 2.96
CA SER A 27 7.98 0.98 4.24
C SER A 27 8.10 2.14 5.25
N GLY A 28 7.54 1.94 6.43
CA GLY A 28 7.47 2.91 7.52
C GLY A 28 6.13 3.66 7.59
N HIS A 29 5.31 3.60 6.54
CA HIS A 29 4.01 4.29 6.45
C HIS A 29 2.82 3.37 6.81
N GLU A 30 3.05 2.12 7.20
CA GLU A 30 1.98 1.13 7.34
C GLU A 30 0.99 1.46 8.44
N ALA A 31 1.48 1.94 9.58
CA ALA A 31 0.62 2.29 10.72
C ALA A 31 -0.28 3.48 10.37
N ALA A 32 0.30 4.54 9.80
CA ALA A 32 -0.45 5.72 9.39
C ALA A 32 -1.50 5.40 8.33
N GLY A 33 -1.11 4.65 7.27
CA GLY A 33 -2.03 4.29 6.19
C GLY A 33 -3.18 3.38 6.67
N MET A 34 -2.89 2.39 7.52
CA MET A 34 -3.94 1.53 8.08
C MET A 34 -4.85 2.27 9.06
N ALA A 35 -4.30 3.16 9.90
CA ALA A 35 -5.10 3.98 10.80
C ALA A 35 -6.09 4.86 10.02
N ALA A 36 -5.63 5.50 8.93
CA ALA A 36 -6.51 6.26 8.04
C ALA A 36 -7.59 5.38 7.40
N ALA A 37 -7.23 4.20 6.89
CA ALA A 37 -8.20 3.28 6.28
C ALA A 37 -9.28 2.81 7.27
N LEU A 38 -8.93 2.65 8.55
CA LEU A 38 -9.88 2.28 9.61
C LEU A 38 -10.74 3.45 10.10
N ALA A 39 -10.24 4.68 10.01
CA ALA A 39 -10.94 5.88 10.47
C ALA A 39 -12.01 6.36 9.47
N PHE A 40 -11.79 6.12 8.18
CA PHE A 40 -12.73 6.51 7.12
C PHE A 40 -13.88 5.50 6.99
N LYS A 41 -15.02 5.95 6.44
CA LYS A 41 -16.20 5.13 6.14
C LYS A 41 -16.22 4.72 4.66
N PRO A 42 -16.02 3.44 4.34
CA PRO A 42 -16.06 2.97 2.96
C PRO A 42 -17.41 3.26 2.30
N ARG A 43 -17.39 3.58 1.00
CA ARG A 43 -18.58 3.93 0.17
C ARG A 43 -19.30 5.22 0.55
N PHE A 44 -18.75 5.99 1.49
CA PHE A 44 -19.25 7.31 1.87
C PHE A 44 -18.16 8.36 1.76
N ASP A 45 -17.03 8.14 2.45
CA ASP A 45 -15.90 9.05 2.39
C ASP A 45 -15.09 8.87 1.10
N TYR A 46 -14.63 9.98 0.55
CA TYR A 46 -13.72 10.00 -0.60
C TYR A 46 -12.27 10.08 -0.12
N ALA A 47 -11.39 9.35 -0.80
CA ALA A 47 -9.95 9.41 -0.58
C ALA A 47 -9.22 9.63 -1.92
N TYR A 48 -8.17 10.45 -1.90
CA TYR A 48 -7.34 10.78 -3.06
C TYR A 48 -5.91 10.33 -2.78
N PRO A 49 -5.61 9.02 -2.87
CA PRO A 49 -4.32 8.53 -2.49
C PRO A 49 -3.22 8.92 -3.49
N TYR A 50 -1.98 8.96 -3.03
CA TYR A 50 -0.79 9.09 -3.89
C TYR A 50 0.06 7.82 -3.92
N TYR A 51 1.10 7.82 -4.75
CA TYR A 51 1.89 6.64 -5.11
C TYR A 51 2.56 5.88 -3.95
N ARG A 52 2.59 6.42 -2.71
CA ARG A 52 3.18 5.75 -1.54
C ARG A 52 2.14 5.13 -0.59
N GLU A 53 0.85 5.39 -0.78
CA GLU A 53 -0.19 5.02 0.18
C GLU A 53 -0.72 3.59 0.02
N GLN A 54 0.19 2.65 -0.25
CA GLN A 54 -0.12 1.24 -0.42
C GLN A 54 -0.90 0.65 0.77
N ALA A 55 -0.46 0.96 2.01
CA ALA A 55 -1.11 0.42 3.21
C ALA A 55 -2.56 0.90 3.37
N PHE A 56 -2.82 2.17 3.04
CA PHE A 56 -4.19 2.71 3.02
C PHE A 56 -5.02 1.98 1.99
N CYS A 57 -4.56 1.92 0.73
CA CYS A 57 -5.25 1.25 -0.36
C CYS A 57 -5.60 -0.22 -0.07
N LEU A 58 -4.67 -0.97 0.53
CA LEU A 58 -4.90 -2.35 0.96
C LEU A 58 -5.96 -2.44 2.06
N GLY A 59 -5.88 -1.57 3.08
CA GLY A 59 -6.90 -1.51 4.14
C GLY A 59 -8.27 -1.05 3.65
N TRP A 60 -8.30 -0.22 2.62
CA TRP A 60 -9.51 0.34 2.00
C TRP A 60 -10.24 -0.66 1.09
N GLY A 61 -9.59 -1.77 0.71
CA GLY A 61 -10.21 -2.88 -0.01
C GLY A 61 -9.49 -3.32 -1.28
N MET A 62 -8.33 -2.75 -1.63
CA MET A 62 -7.52 -3.29 -2.73
C MET A 62 -6.95 -4.66 -2.35
N THR A 63 -7.03 -5.62 -3.27
CA THR A 63 -6.53 -6.99 -3.07
C THR A 63 -5.15 -7.18 -3.68
N SER A 64 -4.27 -7.95 -3.03
CA SER A 64 -2.98 -8.37 -3.58
C SER A 64 -3.10 -9.64 -4.44
N ARG A 65 -2.18 -9.83 -5.39
CA ARG A 65 -2.03 -11.05 -6.21
C ARG A 65 -0.57 -11.46 -6.30
#